data_AF-A0A2V9B1J2-F1
#
_entry.id   AF-A0A2V9B1J2-F1
#
_cell.length_a   1.000
_cell.length_b   1.000
_cell.length_c   1.000
_cell.angle_alpha   90.00
_cell.angle_beta   90.00
_cell.angle_gamma   90.00
#
_symmetry.space_group_name_H-M   'P 1'
#
loop_
_entity.id
_entity.type
_entity.pdbx_description
1 polymer ?
#
loop_
_entity_poly.entity_id
_entity_poly.type
_entity_poly.pdbx_seq_one_letter_code
_entity_poly.pdbx_strand_id
1 'polypeptide(L)'
;MSEWVYLQGDPSELLTQYHHFSMVKRQGSADVRFAITVREFAVPPPGQRVRFYAEADKPVNQKTASFVPCGWGSSIFAALGDCVRLIRQFPFEGEEGAGS
;
A
#
# COMPACT_ATOMS: atom_id res chain seq x y z
N MET A 1 4.41 -0.53 22.56
CA MET A 1 5.30 -0.05 21.49
C MET A 1 6.08 -1.26 21.02
N SER A 2 6.29 -1.45 19.72
CA SER A 2 6.89 -2.70 19.21
C SER A 2 8.40 -2.70 19.49
N GLU A 3 8.92 -3.71 20.21
CA GLU A 3 10.32 -3.75 20.68
C GLU A 3 11.36 -3.61 19.55
N TRP A 4 11.02 -4.04 18.32
CA TRP A 4 11.92 -3.94 17.18
C TRP A 4 12.29 -2.50 16.80
N VAL A 5 11.50 -1.49 17.19
CA VAL A 5 11.79 -0.09 16.85
C VAL A 5 13.09 0.41 17.50
N TYR A 6 13.48 -0.18 18.63
CA TYR A 6 14.73 0.15 19.32
C TYR A 6 15.98 -0.40 18.60
N LEU A 7 15.80 -1.25 17.58
CA LEU A 7 16.90 -1.69 16.73
C LEU A 7 17.35 -0.60 15.75
N GLN A 8 16.56 0.47 15.57
CA GLN A 8 16.95 1.58 14.71
C GLN A 8 18.01 2.45 15.39
N GLY A 9 19.26 2.30 14.93
CA GLY A 9 20.40 3.10 15.39
C GLY A 9 20.51 4.45 14.70
N ASP A 10 20.20 4.52 13.40
CA ASP A 10 20.21 5.75 12.60
C ASP A 10 18.83 6.00 11.95
N PRO A 11 18.16 7.14 12.23
CA PRO A 11 16.90 7.53 11.59
C PRO A 11 16.92 7.52 10.05
N SER A 12 18.09 7.73 9.43
CA SER A 12 18.25 7.77 7.98
C SER A 12 18.16 6.40 7.30
N GLU A 13 18.33 5.31 8.05
CA GLU A 13 18.21 3.93 7.54
C GLU A 13 16.75 3.53 7.25
N LEU A 14 15.79 4.27 7.80
CA LEU A 14 14.35 4.03 7.63
C LEU A 14 13.97 2.56 7.89
N LEU A 15 14.40 2.01 9.04
CA LEU A 15 14.09 0.63 9.40
C LEU A 15 12.57 0.40 9.43
N THR A 16 12.11 -0.63 8.70
CA THR A 16 10.69 -0.94 8.56
C THR A 16 10.35 -2.39 8.82
N GLN A 17 9.20 -2.62 9.45
CA GLN A 17 8.53 -3.92 9.45
C GLN A 17 7.44 -3.94 8.36
N TYR A 18 7.42 -5.02 7.57
CA TYR A 18 6.42 -5.21 6.51
C TYR A 18 5.29 -6.12 6.97
N HIS A 19 4.07 -5.69 6.64
CA HIS A 19 2.84 -6.46 6.85
C HIS A 19 2.18 -6.67 5.50
N HIS A 20 1.97 -7.93 5.11
CA HIS A 20 1.43 -8.28 3.80
C HIS A 20 -0.06 -8.64 3.90
N PHE A 21 -0.84 -8.05 3.01
CA PHE A 21 -2.26 -8.29 2.86
C PHE A 21 -2.59 -8.58 1.40
N SER A 22 -3.78 -9.13 1.15
CA SER A 22 -4.31 -9.22 -0.21
C SER A 22 -5.81 -8.96 -0.21
N MET A 23 -6.32 -8.52 -1.35
CA MET A 23 -7.75 -8.41 -1.61
C MET A 23 -8.08 -8.86 -3.03
N VAL A 24 -9.24 -9.47 -3.19
CA VAL A 24 -9.81 -9.77 -4.51
C VAL A 24 -10.90 -8.75 -4.80
N LYS A 25 -10.74 -8.01 -5.89
CA LYS A 25 -11.73 -7.09 -6.43
C LYS A 25 -12.42 -7.72 -7.63
N ARG A 26 -13.73 -7.94 -7.51
CA ARG A 26 -14.56 -8.39 -8.63
C ARG A 26 -14.92 -7.21 -9.53
N GLN A 27 -14.64 -7.33 -10.82
CA GLN A 27 -14.91 -6.32 -11.85
C GLN A 27 -15.55 -6.97 -13.06
N GLY A 28 -16.86 -6.78 -13.20
CA GLY A 28 -17.66 -7.55 -14.17
C GLY A 28 -17.60 -9.04 -13.84
N SER A 29 -17.11 -9.84 -14.80
CA SER A 29 -16.90 -11.28 -14.66
C SER A 29 -15.49 -11.67 -14.19
N ALA A 30 -14.57 -10.71 -14.06
CA ALA A 30 -13.18 -10.97 -13.69
C ALA A 30 -12.91 -10.72 -12.20
N ASP A 31 -12.06 -11.55 -11.61
CA ASP A 31 -11.52 -11.36 -10.27
C ASP A 31 -10.07 -10.86 -10.36
N VAL A 32 -9.84 -9.65 -9.86
CA VAL A 32 -8.50 -9.03 -9.84
C VAL A 32 -7.94 -9.11 -8.43
N ARG A 33 -6.82 -9.82 -8.28
CA ARG A 33 -6.11 -9.89 -7.00
C ARG A 33 -5.12 -8.73 -6.88
N PHE A 34 -5.18 -8.04 -5.75
CA PHE A 34 -4.21 -7.06 -5.31
C PHE A 34 -3.46 -7.60 -4.09
N ALA A 35 -2.13 -7.53 -4.13
CA ALA A 35 -1.30 -7.63 -2.95
C ALA A 35 -1.10 -6.21 -2.38
N ILE A 36 -1.08 -6.08 -1.07
CA ILE A 36 -0.90 -4.79 -0.39
C ILE A 36 0.19 -4.98 0.65
N THR A 37 1.20 -4.12 0.62
CA THR A 37 2.25 -4.08 1.63
C THR A 37 2.04 -2.85 2.50
N VAL A 38 1.92 -3.05 3.80
CA VAL A 38 1.99 -1.98 4.79
C VAL A 38 3.41 -1.94 5.37
N ARG A 39 4.07 -0.81 5.20
CA ARG A 39 5.37 -0.50 5.79
C ARG A 39 5.13 0.23 7.10
N GLU A 40 5.47 -0.39 8.21
CA GLU A 40 5.56 0.27 9.51
C GLU A 40 7.00 0.73 9.69
N PHE A 41 7.23 2.04 9.74
CA PHE A 41 8.53 2.64 10.00
C PHE A 41 8.78 2.71 11.52
N ALA A 42 10.00 2.44 11.96
CA ALA A 42 10.36 2.59 13.38
C ALA A 42 10.28 4.06 13.81
N VAL A 43 10.72 4.97 12.95
CA VAL A 43 10.54 6.43 13.08
C VAL A 43 9.82 6.97 11.84
N PRO A 44 8.85 7.91 11.97
CA PRO A 44 8.22 8.54 10.82
C PRO A 44 9.26 9.13 9.85
N PRO A 45 9.14 8.89 8.52
CA PRO A 45 10.04 9.47 7.54
C PRO A 45 10.05 11.00 7.55
N PRO A 46 11.13 11.66 7.07
CA PRO A 46 11.20 13.12 7.00
C PRO A 46 9.99 13.73 6.30
N GLY A 47 9.39 14.76 6.92
CA GLY A 47 8.19 15.41 6.40
C GLY A 47 6.87 14.70 6.72
N GLN A 48 6.92 13.49 7.29
CA GLN A 48 5.73 12.71 7.63
C GLN A 48 5.51 12.61 9.14
N ARG A 49 4.25 12.70 9.56
CA ARG A 49 3.84 12.61 10.99
C ARG A 49 3.42 11.22 11.43
N VAL A 50 3.19 10.33 10.48
CA VAL A 50 2.70 8.96 10.71
C VAL A 50 3.69 7.94 10.16
N ARG A 51 3.66 6.74 10.74
CA ARG A 51 4.65 5.70 10.49
C ARG A 51 4.12 4.50 9.70
N PHE A 52 2.87 4.51 9.27
CA PHE A 52 2.29 3.40 8.52
C PHE A 52 1.94 3.87 7.11
N TYR A 53 2.52 3.20 6.11
CA TYR A 53 2.26 3.44 4.69
C TYR A 53 1.83 2.15 4.02
N ALA A 54 0.62 2.13 3.48
CA ALA A 54 0.08 1.02 2.70
C ALA A 54 0.18 1.33 1.21
N GLU A 55 0.52 0.34 0.41
CA GLU A 55 0.64 0.46 -1.04
C GLU A 55 0.27 -0.86 -1.71
N ALA A 56 -0.50 -0.78 -2.80
CA ALA A 56 -0.87 -1.94 -3.60
C ALA A 56 0.23 -2.31 -4.61
N ASP A 57 0.23 -3.56 -5.07
CA ASP A 57 1.17 -4.07 -6.09
C ASP A 57 0.83 -3.62 -7.52
N LYS A 58 -0.39 -3.11 -7.75
CA LYS A 58 -0.93 -2.81 -9.08
C LYS A 58 -1.54 -1.40 -9.13
N PRO A 59 -1.39 -0.69 -10.26
CA PRO A 59 -2.09 0.57 -10.47
C PRO A 59 -3.58 0.35 -10.77
N VAL A 60 -4.35 1.43 -10.64
CA VAL A 60 -5.76 1.52 -11.05
C VAL A 60 -5.94 2.71 -11.99
N ASN A 61 -7.09 2.77 -12.68
CA ASN A 61 -7.47 3.85 -13.58
C ASN A 61 -6.47 4.06 -14.73
N GLN A 62 -5.84 2.98 -15.20
CA GLN A 62 -4.71 3.00 -16.14
C GLN A 62 -4.96 3.78 -17.42
N LYS A 63 -6.18 3.73 -17.97
CA LYS A 63 -6.55 4.37 -19.24
C LYS A 63 -6.89 5.84 -19.12
N THR A 64 -7.15 6.33 -17.90
CA THR A 64 -7.51 7.73 -17.65
C THR A 64 -6.40 8.49 -16.94
N ALA A 65 -5.98 8.01 -15.77
CA ALA A 65 -4.91 8.57 -14.97
C ALA A 65 -4.38 7.46 -14.04
N SER A 66 -3.36 6.75 -14.50
CA SER A 66 -2.77 5.62 -13.79
C SER A 66 -2.13 6.07 -12.48
N PHE A 67 -2.50 5.42 -11.37
CA PHE A 67 -1.81 5.60 -10.09
C PHE A 67 -1.87 4.33 -9.25
N VAL A 68 -0.91 4.17 -8.34
CA VAL A 68 -0.89 3.06 -7.39
C VAL A 68 -1.71 3.43 -6.15
N PRO A 69 -2.74 2.66 -5.79
CA PRO A 69 -3.47 2.85 -4.54
C PRO A 69 -2.54 2.81 -3.34
N CYS A 70 -2.59 3.86 -2.52
CA CYS A 70 -1.78 3.97 -1.32
C CYS A 70 -2.50 4.70 -0.18
N GLY A 71 -1.95 4.65 1.02
CA GLY A 71 -2.54 5.28 2.20
C GLY A 71 -1.54 5.46 3.33
N TRP A 72 -1.66 6.58 4.05
CA TRP A 72 -0.90 6.86 5.27
C TRP A 72 -1.83 6.84 6.47
N GLY A 73 -1.39 6.27 7.58
CA GLY A 73 -2.25 6.15 8.77
C GLY A 73 -1.50 6.12 10.09
N SER A 74 -2.22 6.41 11.17
CA SER A 74 -1.71 6.27 12.55
C SER A 74 -1.64 4.81 13.03
N SER A 75 -2.15 3.87 12.24
CA SER A 75 -2.10 2.43 12.48
C SER A 75 -2.03 1.67 11.14
N ILE A 76 -1.69 0.37 11.21
CA ILE A 76 -1.70 -0.54 10.06
C ILE A 76 -3.07 -0.49 9.35
N PHE A 77 -4.16 -0.57 10.12
CA PHE A 77 -5.51 -0.62 9.57
C PHE A 77 -6.00 0.70 9.02
N ALA A 78 -5.54 1.84 9.56
CA ALA A 78 -5.85 3.15 8.99
C ALA A 78 -5.21 3.30 7.60
N ALA A 79 -3.92 2.99 7.47
CA ALA A 79 -3.21 3.04 6.19
C ALA A 79 -3.80 2.03 5.18
N LEU A 80 -4.05 0.79 5.62
CA LEU A 80 -4.67 -0.25 4.81
C LEU A 80 -6.07 0.14 4.35
N GLY A 81 -6.87 0.75 5.23
CA GLY A 81 -8.23 1.21 4.92
C GLY A 81 -8.27 2.22 3.79
N ASP A 82 -7.36 3.20 3.79
CA ASP A 82 -7.23 4.18 2.72
C ASP A 82 -6.81 3.55 1.39
N CYS A 83 -5.81 2.65 1.41
CA CYS A 83 -5.37 1.93 0.22
C CYS A 83 -6.52 1.08 -0.37
N VAL A 84 -7.20 0.29 0.47
CA VAL A 84 -8.35 -0.54 0.07
C VAL A 84 -9.50 0.31 -0.47
N ARG A 85 -9.75 1.49 0.12
CA ARG A 85 -10.76 2.44 -0.38
C ARG A 85 -10.47 2.87 -1.82
N LEU A 86 -9.22 3.21 -2.13
CA LEU A 86 -8.80 3.57 -3.49
C LEU A 86 -8.94 2.39 -4.46
N ILE A 87 -8.53 1.17 -4.05
CA ILE A 87 -8.70 -0.03 -4.87
C ILE A 87 -10.18 -0.26 -5.19
N ARG A 88 -11.10 -0.04 -4.24
CA ARG A 88 -12.55 -0.15 -4.48
C ARG A 88 -13.04 0.91 -5.46
N GLN A 89 -12.61 2.15 -5.27
CA GLN A 89 -13.11 3.32 -5.99
C GLN A 89 -12.77 3.31 -7.48
N PHE A 90 -11.59 2.83 -7.87
CA PHE A 90 -11.09 2.97 -9.24
C PHE A 90 -10.92 1.63 -9.96
N PRO A 91 -11.25 1.55 -11.26
CA PRO A 91 -11.19 0.29 -12.00
C PRO A 91 -9.74 -0.19 -12.19
N PHE A 92 -9.54 -1.50 -12.32
CA PHE A 92 -8.31 -2.07 -12.87
C PHE A 92 -8.56 -2.40 -14.33
N GLU A 93 -7.86 -1.74 -15.22
CA GLU A 93 -8.13 -1.80 -16.67
C GLU A 93 -7.13 -2.71 -17.43
N GLY A 94 -6.28 -3.43 -16.68
CA GLY A 94 -5.23 -4.30 -17.21
C GLY A 94 -3.90 -3.57 -17.34
N GLU A 95 -2.80 -4.33 -17.38
CA GLU A 95 -1.54 -3.85 -17.95
C GLU A 95 -1.69 -3.93 -19.48
N GLU A 96 -1.61 -2.81 -20.19
CA GLU A 96 -1.37 -2.86 -21.64
C GLU A 96 -0.03 -3.57 -21.87
N GLY A 97 -0.05 -4.88 -22.14
CA GLY A 97 1.16 -5.63 -22.46
C GLY A 97 1.31 -7.06 -21.94
N ALA A 98 0.35 -7.66 -21.23
CA ALA A 98 0.42 -9.09 -20.91
C ALA A 98 -0.19 -9.97 -22.03
N GLY A 99 0.30 -9.75 -23.26
CA GLY A 99 0.17 -10.68 -24.37
C GLY A 99 1.57 -11.17 -24.72
N SER A 100 1.91 -12.37 -24.26
CA SER A 100 3.04 -13.17 -24.75
C SER A 100 2.69 -14.64 -24.55
#